data_AF-A0A397SWF6-F1
#
_entry.id   AF-A0A397SWF6-F1
#
_cell.length_a   1.000
_cell.length_b   1.000
_cell.length_c   1.000
_cell.angle_alpha   90.00
_cell.angle_beta   90.00
_cell.angle_gamma   90.00
#
_symmetry.space_group_name_H-M   'P 1'
#
loop_
_entity.id
_entity.type
_entity.pdbx_description
1 polymer ?
#
loop_
_entity_poly.entity_id
_entity_poly.type
_entity_poly.pdbx_seq_one_letter_code
_entity_poly.pdbx_strand_id
1 'polypeptide(L)' 'MCDKKHRWFATFDNVKHLNSWCPFCPKYKREKLCHEILTKYLGPPSLILKPNFLKTQNVPQD' A
#
# COMPACT_ATOMS: atom_id res chain seq x y z
N MET A 1 4.35 -11.46 -17.34
CA MET A 1 5.12 -10.23 -17.57
C MET A 1 4.14 -9.06 -17.61
N CYS A 2 4.47 -7.88 -17.07
CA CYS A 2 3.60 -6.70 -17.16
C CYS A 2 4.08 -5.72 -18.25
N ASP A 3 3.32 -4.66 -18.48
CA ASP A 3 3.64 -3.55 -19.41
C ASP A 3 5.05 -2.96 -19.22
N LYS A 4 5.51 -2.86 -17.96
CA LYS A 4 6.86 -2.39 -17.60
C LYS A 4 7.96 -3.46 -17.77
N LYS A 5 7.67 -4.56 -18.46
CA LYS A 5 8.60 -5.69 -18.70
C LYS A 5 9.08 -6.42 -17.44
N HIS A 6 8.41 -6.25 -16.29
CA HIS A 6 8.75 -7.03 -15.11
C HIS A 6 8.31 -8.49 -15.28
N ARG A 7 9.18 -9.42 -14.89
CA ARG A 7 8.89 -10.86 -14.82
C ARG A 7 8.80 -11.28 -13.35
N TRP A 8 7.75 -12.03 -13.02
CA TRP A 8 7.56 -12.64 -11.71
C TRP A 8 6.82 -13.97 -11.88
N PHE A 9 6.98 -14.86 -10.91
CA PHE A 9 6.23 -16.11 -10.84
C PHE A 9 4.88 -15.86 -10.15
N ALA A 10 3.79 -16.28 -10.77
CA ALA A 10 2.46 -16.27 -10.18
C ALA A 10 1.59 -17.34 -10.85
N THR A 11 0.66 -17.92 -10.11
CA THR A 11 -0.40 -18.76 -10.68
C THR A 11 -1.44 -17.87 -11.37
N PHE A 12 -2.15 -18.43 -12.35
CA PHE A 12 -3.23 -17.71 -13.03
C PHE A 12 -4.31 -17.24 -12.04
N ASP A 13 -4.65 -18.10 -11.08
CA ASP A 13 -5.64 -17.80 -10.05
C ASP A 13 -5.26 -16.55 -9.23
N ASN A 14 -4.02 -16.49 -8.74
CA ASN A 14 -3.55 -15.35 -7.95
C ASN A 14 -3.64 -14.04 -8.75
N VAL A 15 -3.26 -14.07 -10.03
CA VAL A 15 -3.28 -12.89 -10.90
C VAL A 15 -4.72 -12.41 -11.16
N LYS A 16 -5.66 -13.33 -11.36
CA LYS A 16 -7.06 -13.01 -11.71
C LYS A 16 -7.94 -12.68 -10.50
N HIS A 17 -7.77 -13.40 -9.39
CA HIS A 17 -8.70 -13.39 -8.27
C HIS A 17 -8.15 -12.69 -7.02
N LEU A 18 -6.83 -12.66 -6.81
CA LEU A 18 -6.23 -12.13 -5.57
C LEU A 18 -5.65 -10.72 -5.70
N ASN A 19 -5.96 -9.99 -6.79
CA ASN A 19 -5.37 -8.68 -7.11
C ASN A 19 -3.82 -8.70 -7.02
N SER A 20 -3.19 -9.86 -7.24
CA SER A 20 -1.74 -10.03 -7.13
C SER A 20 -1.04 -9.69 -8.45
N TRP A 21 -1.45 -8.58 -9.06
CA TRP A 21 -0.78 -8.03 -10.24
C TRP A 21 0.68 -7.68 -9.89
N CYS A 22 1.51 -7.46 -10.93
CA CYS A 22 2.96 -7.25 -10.85
C CYS A 22 3.46 -6.63 -9.52
N PRO A 23 4.26 -7.35 -8.70
CA PRO A 23 4.69 -6.87 -7.37
C PRO A 23 5.62 -5.65 -7.45
N PHE A 24 6.33 -5.49 -8.56
CA PHE A 24 7.24 -4.37 -8.81
C PHE A 24 6.51 -3.12 -9.33
N CYS A 25 5.24 -3.26 -9.76
CA CYS A 25 4.48 -2.11 -10.21
C CYS A 25 3.93 -1.36 -9.00
N PRO A 26 4.01 -0.02 -8.98
CA PRO A 26 3.37 0.76 -7.92
C PRO A 26 1.86 0.52 -7.97
N LYS A 27 1.31 -0.10 -6.92
CA LYS A 27 -0.13 -0.32 -6.74
C LYS A 27 -0.88 1.01 -6.56
N TYR A 28 -0.33 1.90 -5.75
CA TYR A 28 -0.96 3.17 -5.39
C TYR A 28 -0.24 4.37 -6.03
N LYS A 29 -0.21 4.44 -7.36
CA LYS A 29 0.50 5.53 -8.07
C LYS A 29 0.05 6.93 -7.64
N ARG A 30 -1.28 7.15 -7.55
CA ARG A 30 -1.86 8.44 -7.15
C ARG A 30 -1.55 8.78 -5.69
N GLU A 31 -1.71 7.81 -4.80
CA GLU A 31 -1.40 7.98 -3.38
C GLU A 31 0.09 8.29 -3.17
N LYS A 32 0.99 7.57 -3.87
CA LYS A 32 2.43 7.86 -3.84
C LYS A 32 2.73 9.29 -4.29
N LEU A 33 2.12 9.74 -5.38
CA LEU A 33 2.30 11.10 -5.87
C LEU A 33 1.79 12.14 -4.85
N CYS A 34 0.59 11.94 -4.30
CA CYS A 34 0.08 12.80 -3.24
C CYS A 34 1.00 12.81 -2.03
N HIS A 35 1.50 11.65 -1.61
CA HIS A 35 2.43 11.50 -0.50
C HIS A 35 3.74 12.25 -0.76
N GLU A 36 4.30 12.17 -1.97
CA GLU A 36 5.51 12.91 -2.37
C GLU A 36 5.30 14.43 -2.32
N ILE A 37 4.16 14.92 -2.85
CA ILE A 37 3.80 16.33 -2.81
C ILE A 37 3.68 16.80 -1.35
N LEU A 38 2.88 16.10 -0.54
CA LEU A 38 2.68 16.44 0.87
C LEU A 38 4.00 16.43 1.64
N THR A 39 4.85 15.42 1.42
CA THR A 39 6.15 15.31 2.08
C THR A 39 7.08 16.48 1.71
N LYS A 40 7.06 16.92 0.45
CA LYS A 40 7.88 18.04 -0.02
C LYS A 40 7.51 19.36 0.68
N TYR A 41 6.21 19.62 0.85
CA TYR A 41 5.74 20.89 1.41
C TYR A 41 5.63 20.88 2.95
N LEU A 42 5.28 19.74 3.54
CA LEU A 42 4.98 19.62 4.97
C LEU A 42 6.11 18.93 5.77
N GLY A 43 7.11 18.37 5.09
CA GLY A 43 8.14 17.53 5.70
C GLY A 43 7.74 16.04 5.78
N PRO A 44 8.63 15.16 6.26
CA PRO A 44 8.31 13.75 6.45
C PRO A 44 7.07 13.61 7.34
N PRO A 45 6.21 12.61 7.10
CA PRO A 45 5.13 12.31 8.03
C PRO A 45 5.74 12.23 9.42
N SER A 46 5.20 13.01 10.36
CA SER A 46 5.52 12.78 11.76
C SER A 46 5.32 11.28 12.03
N LEU A 47 6.20 10.66 12.82
CA LEU A 47 5.97 9.30 13.29
C LEU A 47 4.73 9.39 14.19
N ILE A 48 3.54 9.38 13.57
CA ILE A 48 2.25 9.58 14.23
C ILE A 48 2.10 8.33 15.08
N LEU A 49 2.55 8.43 16.32
CA LEU A 49 2.09 7.61 17.41
C LEU A 49 0.57 7.61 17.28
N LYS A 50 0.01 6.49 16.80
CA LYS A 50 -1.40 6.41 16.44
C LYS A 50 -2.19 6.91 17.65
N PRO A 51 -2.86 8.08 17.55
CA PRO A 51 -3.41 8.70 18.72
C PRO A 51 -4.47 7.77 19.31
N ASN A 52 -4.60 7.76 20.63
CA ASN A 52 -5.39 6.73 21.33
C ASN A 52 -6.84 6.66 20.84
N PHE A 53 -7.40 7.75 20.32
CA PHE A 53 -8.76 7.79 19.74
C PHE A 53 -8.91 7.01 18.43
N LEU A 54 -7.83 6.71 17.70
CA LEU A 54 -7.82 5.86 16.50
C LEU A 54 -7.43 4.41 16.82
N LYS A 55 -7.13 4.09 18.08
CA LYS A 55 -6.93 2.71 18.52
C LYS A 55 -8.31 2.12 18.79
N THR A 56 -8.69 1.10 18.04
CA THR A 56 -9.83 0.27 18.41
C THR A 56 -9.51 -0.40 19.74
N GLN A 57 -10.44 -0.34 20.70
CA GLN A 57 -10.39 -1.23 21.85
C GLN A 57 -10.52 -2.64 21.30
N ASN A 58 -9.49 -3.47 21.48
CA ASN A 58 -9.59 -4.89 21.12
C ASN A 58 -10.78 -5.45 21.89
N VAL A 59 -11.85 -5.80 21.15
CA VAL A 59 -12.98 -6.53 21.69
C VAL A 59 -12.41 -7.84 22.24
N PRO A 60 -12.66 -8.20 23.52
CA PRO A 60 -12.22 -9.49 24.03
C PRO A 60 -12.86 -10.59 23.18
N GLN A 61 -12.03 -11.44 22.58
CA GLN A 61 -12.49 -12.66 21.94
C GLN A 61 -12.93 -13.61 23.05
N ASP A 62 -14.23 -13.88 23.09
CA ASP A 62 -14.82 -15.05 23.76
C ASP A 62 -14.47 -16.32 22.96
#